data_AF-A0A2T9JPQ7-F1
#
_entry.id   AF-A0A2T9JPQ7-F1
#
_cell.length_a   1.000
_cell.length_b   1.000
_cell.length_c   1.000
_cell.angle_alpha   90.00
_cell.angle_beta   90.00
_cell.angle_gamma   90.00
#
_symmetry.space_group_name_H-M   'P 1'
#
loop_
_entity.id
_entity.type
_entity.pdbx_description
1 polymer ?
#
loop_
_entity_poly.entity_id
_entity_poly.type
_entity_poly.pdbx_seq_one_letter_code
_entity_poly.pdbx_strand_id
1 'polypeptide(L)'
;VGPRAARLARRLTGRAETPLAFADIAAAPDWAAWPAERRARMADFAAAAACTEVLQRTIDGKRLARVARRIGEPALDAVLASPPGLVAAIPQAAVALGDEDAFSALGAGVLLAEVGRRPVAVARLSELFEVAPLAIDPDRGLGAAHAARGLFMAFEAGALEAAA
;
A
#
# COMPACT_ATOMS: atom_id res chain seq x y z
N VAL A 1 9.11 30.16 5.41
CA VAL A 1 7.82 29.48 5.08
C VAL A 1 7.97 28.01 5.41
N GLY A 2 7.18 27.47 6.35
CA GLY A 2 7.32 26.07 6.76
C GLY A 2 6.85 25.07 5.69
N PRO A 3 7.28 23.80 5.75
CA PRO A 3 6.94 22.78 4.75
C PRO A 3 5.44 22.51 4.62
N ARG A 4 4.64 22.79 5.65
CA ARG A 4 3.16 22.76 5.58
C ARG A 4 2.59 23.93 4.76
N ALA A 5 3.11 25.13 4.92
CA ALA A 5 2.67 26.30 4.17
C ALA A 5 3.07 26.22 2.68
N ALA A 6 4.22 25.63 2.36
CA ALA A 6 4.63 25.36 0.97
C ALA A 6 3.78 24.27 0.29
N ARG A 7 3.24 23.31 1.07
CA ARG A 7 2.27 22.33 0.56
C ARG A 7 0.88 22.95 0.34
N LEU A 8 0.43 23.79 1.26
CA LEU A 8 -0.83 24.51 1.12
C LEU A 8 -0.80 25.48 -0.07
N ALA A 9 0.30 26.24 -0.23
CA ALA A 9 0.48 27.15 -1.35
C ALA A 9 0.42 26.41 -2.71
N ARG A 10 1.12 25.28 -2.85
CA ARG A 10 1.05 24.45 -4.06
C ARG A 10 -0.35 23.88 -4.33
N ARG A 11 -1.14 23.57 -3.29
CA ARG A 11 -2.55 23.15 -3.44
C ARG A 11 -3.44 24.27 -3.97
N LEU A 12 -3.14 25.53 -3.63
CA LEU A 12 -3.96 26.68 -3.99
C LEU A 12 -3.62 27.25 -5.38
N THR A 13 -2.37 27.20 -5.83
CA THR A 13 -1.97 27.76 -7.14
C THR A 13 -2.11 26.81 -8.33
N GLY A 14 -2.30 25.49 -8.12
CA GLY A 14 -2.31 24.49 -9.20
C GLY A 14 -3.68 24.00 -9.69
N ARG A 15 -4.80 24.44 -9.11
CA ARG A 15 -6.14 23.88 -9.39
C ARG A 15 -6.85 24.61 -10.52
N ALA A 16 -6.42 24.36 -11.76
CA ALA A 16 -7.41 24.08 -12.78
C ALA A 16 -7.89 22.64 -12.49
N GLU A 17 -8.91 22.49 -11.64
CA GLU A 17 -9.44 21.18 -11.25
C GLU A 17 -10.01 20.49 -12.49
N THR A 18 -9.25 19.57 -13.07
CA THR A 18 -9.83 18.58 -13.98
C THR A 18 -10.97 17.90 -13.21
N PRO A 19 -12.22 18.00 -13.67
CA PRO A 19 -13.35 17.42 -12.96
C PRO A 19 -13.16 15.91 -12.82
N LEU A 20 -13.48 15.36 -11.65
CA LEU A 20 -13.52 13.91 -11.47
C LEU A 20 -14.63 13.36 -12.37
N ALA A 21 -14.28 12.50 -13.32
CA ALA A 21 -15.27 11.93 -14.22
C ALA A 21 -16.10 10.87 -13.49
N PHE A 22 -17.34 10.65 -13.92
CA PHE A 22 -18.16 9.55 -13.39
C PHE A 22 -17.46 8.19 -13.56
N ALA A 23 -16.73 8.01 -14.66
CA ALA A 23 -15.92 6.81 -14.91
C ALA A 23 -14.82 6.59 -13.84
N ASP A 24 -14.28 7.66 -13.25
CA ASP A 24 -13.30 7.57 -12.17
C ASP A 24 -13.95 7.12 -10.86
N ILE A 25 -15.19 7.55 -10.61
CA ILE A 25 -15.98 7.13 -9.43
C ILE A 25 -16.41 5.67 -9.58
N ALA A 26 -16.89 5.27 -10.75
CA ALA A 26 -17.33 3.90 -11.02
C ALA A 26 -16.16 2.90 -10.99
N ALA A 27 -14.95 3.34 -11.31
CA ALA A 27 -13.73 2.53 -11.24
C ALA A 27 -13.01 2.63 -9.88
N ALA A 28 -13.59 3.32 -8.89
CA ALA A 28 -12.99 3.43 -7.57
C ALA A 28 -12.94 2.05 -6.90
N PRO A 29 -11.78 1.64 -6.38
CA PRO A 29 -11.70 0.43 -5.57
C PRO A 29 -12.63 0.52 -4.36
N ASP A 30 -13.20 -0.60 -3.95
CA ASP A 30 -14.14 -0.67 -2.83
C ASP A 30 -13.50 -0.24 -1.50
N TRP A 31 -12.20 -0.45 -1.32
CA TRP A 31 -11.46 0.00 -0.15
C TRP A 31 -11.53 1.52 0.03
N ALA A 32 -11.76 2.30 -1.03
CA ALA A 32 -11.92 3.74 -0.93
C ALA A 32 -13.07 4.14 0.01
N ALA A 33 -14.13 3.32 0.08
CA ALA A 33 -15.30 3.55 0.93
C ALA A 33 -15.14 3.04 2.38
N TRP A 34 -14.05 2.33 2.71
CA TRP A 34 -13.86 1.75 4.04
C TRP A 34 -13.52 2.80 5.12
N PRO A 35 -13.59 2.45 6.42
CA PRO A 35 -13.01 3.29 7.48
C PRO A 35 -11.49 3.49 7.32
N ALA A 36 -10.97 4.59 7.85
CA ALA A 36 -9.56 4.97 7.69
C ALA A 36 -8.61 3.94 8.28
N GLU A 37 -8.96 3.38 9.42
CA GLU A 37 -8.17 2.36 10.13
C GLU A 37 -8.09 1.06 9.32
N ARG A 38 -9.21 0.65 8.72
CA ARG A 38 -9.27 -0.55 7.87
C ARG A 38 -8.46 -0.36 6.59
N ARG A 39 -8.54 0.82 5.96
CA ARG A 39 -7.69 1.18 4.81
C ARG A 39 -6.21 1.20 5.17
N ALA A 40 -5.85 1.79 6.30
CA ALA A 40 -4.47 1.83 6.77
C ALA A 40 -3.92 0.42 6.98
N ARG A 41 -4.73 -0.46 7.58
CA ARG A 41 -4.32 -1.85 7.76
C ARG A 41 -4.18 -2.60 6.43
N MET A 42 -5.10 -2.42 5.50
CA MET A 42 -4.96 -2.96 4.14
C MET A 42 -3.70 -2.43 3.43
N ALA A 43 -3.32 -1.17 3.66
CA ALA A 43 -2.07 -0.61 3.14
C ALA A 43 -0.83 -1.29 3.75
N ASP A 44 -0.86 -1.69 5.02
CA ASP A 44 0.24 -2.46 5.63
C ASP A 44 0.44 -3.82 4.97
N PHE A 45 -0.67 -4.51 4.67
CA PHE A 45 -0.62 -5.77 3.91
C PHE A 45 -0.10 -5.54 2.50
N ALA A 46 -0.50 -4.44 1.85
CA ALA A 46 -0.02 -4.04 0.53
C ALA A 46 1.50 -3.77 0.51
N ALA A 47 2.01 -3.09 1.54
CA ALA A 47 3.44 -2.86 1.71
C ALA A 47 4.21 -4.17 1.94
N ALA A 48 3.70 -5.06 2.79
CA ALA A 48 4.32 -6.35 3.05
C ALA A 48 4.36 -7.23 1.78
N ALA A 49 3.25 -7.31 1.03
CA ALA A 49 3.18 -8.04 -0.23
C ALA A 49 4.16 -7.48 -1.27
N ALA A 50 4.28 -6.15 -1.38
CA ALA A 50 5.28 -5.50 -2.24
C ALA A 50 6.72 -5.81 -1.83
N CYS A 51 6.97 -6.03 -0.54
CA CYS A 51 8.27 -6.39 0.01
C CYS A 51 8.57 -7.89 0.00
N THR A 52 7.70 -8.75 -0.55
CA THR A 52 7.82 -10.22 -0.48
C THR A 52 9.24 -10.72 -0.82
N GLU A 53 9.77 -10.38 -1.99
CA GLU A 53 11.11 -10.85 -2.40
C GLU A 53 12.24 -10.35 -1.48
N VAL A 54 12.09 -9.13 -0.95
CA VAL A 54 13.08 -8.54 -0.04
C VAL A 54 13.01 -9.23 1.31
N LEU A 55 11.80 -9.48 1.82
CA LEU A 55 11.55 -10.15 3.09
C LEU A 55 12.08 -11.58 3.07
N GLN A 56 11.85 -12.34 1.99
CA GLN A 56 12.35 -13.70 1.82
C GLN A 56 13.88 -13.80 1.83
N ARG A 57 14.59 -12.72 1.47
CA ARG A 57 16.07 -12.65 1.49
C ARG A 57 16.62 -11.98 2.74
N THR A 58 15.76 -11.49 3.63
CA THR A 58 16.16 -10.73 4.82
C THR A 58 16.33 -11.65 6.02
N ILE A 59 17.51 -11.62 6.64
CA ILE A 59 17.80 -12.28 7.92
C ILE A 59 17.74 -11.33 9.12
N ASP A 60 17.48 -10.04 8.88
CA ASP A 60 17.37 -9.02 9.92
C ASP A 60 16.07 -9.18 10.70
N GLY A 61 16.15 -9.86 11.85
CA GLY A 61 15.02 -10.11 12.73
C GLY A 61 14.33 -8.82 13.23
N LYS A 62 15.02 -7.67 13.30
CA LYS A 62 14.38 -6.41 13.70
C LYS A 62 13.44 -5.90 12.62
N ARG A 63 13.80 -6.06 11.35
CA ARG A 63 12.94 -5.72 10.21
C ARG A 63 11.74 -6.66 10.14
N LEU A 64 11.98 -7.97 10.27
CA LEU A 64 10.90 -8.96 10.28
C LEU A 64 9.91 -8.70 11.42
N ALA A 65 10.41 -8.50 12.64
CA ALA A 65 9.56 -8.17 13.80
C ALA A 65 8.79 -6.86 13.62
N ARG A 66 9.34 -5.88 12.90
CA ARG A 66 8.62 -4.63 12.58
C ARG A 66 7.44 -4.90 11.66
N VAL A 67 7.61 -5.70 10.62
CA VAL A 67 6.52 -6.07 9.70
C VAL A 67 5.48 -6.91 10.42
N ALA A 68 5.91 -7.90 11.22
CA ALA A 68 5.01 -8.73 12.03
C ALA A 68 4.13 -7.89 12.97
N ARG A 69 4.67 -6.82 13.59
CA ARG A 69 3.86 -5.92 14.43
C ARG A 69 2.75 -5.18 13.69
N ARG A 70 2.88 -4.98 12.37
CA ARG A 70 1.88 -4.26 11.56
C ARG A 70 0.80 -5.20 11.03
N ILE A 71 1.21 -6.33 10.45
CA ILE A 71 0.29 -7.25 9.76
C ILE A 71 -0.06 -8.51 10.56
N GLY A 72 0.65 -8.79 11.66
CA GLY A 72 0.57 -10.03 12.42
C GLY A 72 1.63 -11.05 11.98
N GLU A 73 2.08 -11.88 12.93
CA GLU A 73 3.05 -12.95 12.65
C GLU A 73 2.55 -13.95 11.59
N PRO A 74 1.31 -14.46 11.66
CA PRO A 74 0.86 -15.43 10.67
C PRO A 74 0.71 -14.85 9.27
N ALA A 75 0.38 -13.56 9.17
CA ALA A 75 0.36 -12.85 7.89
C ALA A 75 1.77 -12.66 7.33
N LEU A 76 2.76 -12.39 8.18
CA LEU A 76 4.17 -12.36 7.77
C LEU A 76 4.62 -13.74 7.28
N ASP A 77 4.28 -14.81 7.98
CA ASP A 77 4.61 -16.17 7.56
C ASP A 77 4.01 -16.51 6.20
N ALA A 78 2.76 -16.11 5.95
CA ALA A 78 2.11 -16.28 4.65
C ALA A 78 2.80 -15.47 3.53
N VAL A 79 3.27 -14.25 3.83
CA VAL A 79 4.10 -13.46 2.89
C VAL A 79 5.41 -14.19 2.60
N LEU A 80 6.10 -14.69 3.62
CA LEU A 80 7.37 -15.39 3.44
C LEU A 80 7.19 -16.72 2.68
N ALA A 81 6.07 -17.41 2.88
CA ALA A 81 5.72 -18.65 2.17
C ALA A 81 5.19 -18.43 0.74
N SER A 82 5.00 -17.18 0.31
CA SER A 82 4.47 -16.88 -1.02
C SER A 82 5.42 -17.36 -2.13
N PRO A 83 4.92 -17.96 -3.23
CA PRO A 83 5.76 -18.40 -4.34
C PRO A 83 6.62 -17.25 -4.90
N PRO A 84 7.91 -17.50 -5.20
CA PRO A 84 8.75 -16.52 -5.87
C PRO A 84 8.14 -16.08 -7.20
N GLY A 85 8.18 -14.78 -7.49
CA GLY A 85 7.60 -14.21 -8.72
C GLY A 85 6.08 -14.03 -8.72
N LEU A 86 5.37 -14.37 -7.63
CA LEU A 86 3.95 -14.05 -7.49
C LEU A 86 3.68 -12.54 -7.57
N VAL A 87 4.56 -11.74 -6.96
CA VAL A 87 4.52 -10.28 -7.00
C VAL A 87 5.72 -9.78 -7.79
N ALA A 88 5.48 -8.91 -8.78
CA ALA A 88 6.54 -8.29 -9.55
C ALA A 88 7.43 -7.41 -8.66
N ALA A 89 8.74 -7.43 -8.88
CA ALA A 89 9.68 -6.66 -8.08
C ALA A 89 9.41 -5.14 -8.18
N ILE A 90 9.19 -4.51 -7.03
CA ILE A 90 9.01 -3.07 -6.88
C ILE A 90 10.35 -2.46 -6.41
N PRO A 91 11.03 -1.63 -7.23
CA PRO A 91 12.39 -1.13 -6.92
C PRO A 91 12.51 -0.43 -5.57
N GLN A 92 11.46 0.28 -5.15
CA GLN A 92 11.42 1.05 -3.91
C GLN A 92 11.26 0.16 -2.66
N ALA A 93 10.87 -1.11 -2.80
CA ALA A 93 10.50 -1.98 -1.68
C ALA A 93 11.65 -2.21 -0.68
N ALA A 94 12.89 -2.34 -1.17
CA ALA A 94 14.05 -2.57 -0.29
C ALA A 94 14.37 -1.36 0.59
N VAL A 95 14.24 -0.16 0.02
CA VAL A 95 14.44 1.11 0.75
C VAL A 95 13.28 1.33 1.72
N ALA A 96 12.04 1.13 1.24
CA ALA A 96 10.84 1.30 2.03
C ALA A 96 10.78 0.37 3.25
N LEU A 97 11.28 -0.87 3.15
CA LEU A 97 11.33 -1.79 4.29
C LEU A 97 12.21 -1.26 5.45
N GLY A 98 13.18 -0.39 5.15
CA GLY A 98 14.08 0.19 6.14
C GLY A 98 13.44 1.30 6.99
N ASP A 99 12.40 1.97 6.47
CA ASP A 99 11.85 3.20 7.03
C ASP A 99 10.32 3.12 7.17
N GLU A 100 9.78 3.53 8.30
CA GLU A 100 8.38 3.28 8.65
C GLU A 100 7.38 4.13 7.84
N ASP A 101 7.74 5.38 7.57
CA ASP A 101 6.94 6.28 6.74
C ASP A 101 6.98 5.81 5.28
N ALA A 102 8.17 5.41 4.80
CA ALA A 102 8.33 4.87 3.45
C ALA A 102 7.61 3.53 3.25
N PHE A 103 7.56 2.67 4.27
CA PHE A 103 6.78 1.43 4.24
C PHE A 103 5.28 1.74 4.11
N SER A 104 4.78 2.68 4.91
CA SER A 104 3.37 3.12 4.85
C SER A 104 3.05 3.75 3.48
N ALA A 105 3.95 4.58 2.96
CA ALA A 105 3.82 5.23 1.66
C ALA A 105 3.86 4.23 0.50
N LEU A 106 4.67 3.17 0.61
CA LEU A 106 4.69 2.04 -0.33
C LEU A 106 3.33 1.35 -0.37
N GLY A 107 2.78 0.99 0.79
CA GLY A 107 1.48 0.34 0.89
C GLY A 107 0.35 1.14 0.25
N ALA A 108 0.28 2.44 0.55
CA ALA A 108 -0.68 3.33 -0.09
C ALA A 108 -0.48 3.42 -1.62
N GLY A 109 0.77 3.47 -2.08
CA GLY A 109 1.11 3.47 -3.50
C GLY A 109 0.68 2.18 -4.22
N VAL A 110 0.81 1.03 -3.55
CA VAL A 110 0.39 -0.27 -4.07
C VAL A 110 -1.14 -0.32 -4.22
N LEU A 111 -1.89 0.15 -3.22
CA LEU A 111 -3.35 0.19 -3.32
C LEU A 111 -3.83 1.10 -4.46
N LEU A 112 -3.14 2.23 -4.68
CA LEU A 112 -3.44 3.13 -5.79
C LEU A 112 -3.14 2.54 -7.16
N ALA A 113 -2.36 1.45 -7.25
CA ALA A 113 -2.13 0.75 -8.51
C ALA A 113 -3.41 0.11 -9.07
N GLU A 114 -4.38 -0.26 -8.21
CA GLU A 114 -5.69 -0.79 -8.64
C GLU A 114 -6.50 0.22 -9.45
N VAL A 115 -6.26 1.51 -9.23
CA VAL A 115 -6.90 2.62 -9.97
C VAL A 115 -6.37 2.69 -11.41
N GLY A 116 -5.18 2.13 -11.66
CA GLY A 116 -4.52 2.11 -12.96
C GLY A 116 -4.07 3.49 -13.42
N ARG A 117 -4.04 3.69 -14.75
CA ARG A 117 -3.55 4.93 -15.39
C ARG A 117 -4.59 6.04 -15.41
N ARG A 118 -5.16 6.38 -14.24
CA ARG A 118 -6.16 7.44 -14.05
C ARG A 118 -5.63 8.50 -13.06
N PRO A 119 -4.80 9.47 -13.51
CA PRO A 119 -4.06 10.35 -12.62
C PRO A 119 -4.96 11.24 -11.74
N VAL A 120 -6.15 11.62 -12.22
CA VAL A 120 -7.12 12.41 -11.44
C VAL A 120 -7.69 11.57 -10.29
N ALA A 121 -8.11 10.34 -10.56
CA ALA A 121 -8.60 9.41 -9.55
C ALA A 121 -7.52 9.09 -8.51
N VAL A 122 -6.29 8.80 -8.98
CA VAL A 122 -5.13 8.57 -8.10
C VAL A 122 -4.88 9.77 -7.19
N ALA A 123 -4.89 10.99 -7.74
CA ALA A 123 -4.66 12.20 -6.94
C ALA A 123 -5.72 12.39 -5.86
N ARG A 124 -7.00 12.13 -6.16
CA ARG A 124 -8.11 12.23 -5.20
C ARG A 124 -8.03 11.14 -4.14
N LEU A 125 -7.83 9.89 -4.53
CA LEU A 125 -7.72 8.78 -3.60
C LEU A 125 -6.45 8.85 -2.73
N SER A 126 -5.39 9.50 -3.21
CA SER A 126 -4.21 9.78 -2.40
C SER A 126 -4.52 10.64 -1.16
N GLU A 127 -5.57 11.46 -1.21
CA GLU A 127 -6.00 12.28 -0.06
C GLU A 127 -6.61 11.43 1.07
N LEU A 128 -6.93 10.15 0.84
CA LEU A 128 -7.46 9.23 1.85
C LEU A 128 -6.39 8.63 2.76
N PHE A 129 -5.10 8.86 2.46
CA PHE A 129 -3.97 8.37 3.23
C PHE A 129 -3.29 9.50 4.00
N GLU A 130 -2.83 9.20 5.21
CA GLU A 130 -2.11 10.18 6.04
C GLU A 130 -0.69 10.45 5.52
N VAL A 131 -0.09 9.45 4.89
CA VAL A 131 1.23 9.52 4.25
C VAL A 131 1.07 9.79 2.76
N ALA A 132 2.02 10.52 2.18
CA ALA A 132 2.05 10.73 0.74
C ALA A 132 2.41 9.39 0.05
N PRO A 133 1.51 8.82 -0.77
CA PRO A 133 1.76 7.52 -1.40
C PRO A 133 2.98 7.57 -2.33
N LEU A 134 3.75 6.48 -2.37
CA LEU A 134 4.81 6.34 -3.36
C LEU A 134 4.21 6.17 -4.76
N ALA A 135 4.82 6.81 -5.74
CA ALA A 135 4.48 6.57 -7.13
C ALA A 135 5.03 5.20 -7.54
N ILE A 136 4.13 4.26 -7.79
CA ILE A 136 4.45 2.89 -8.22
C ILE A 136 3.93 2.70 -9.64
N ASP A 137 4.69 1.97 -10.45
CA ASP A 137 4.21 1.50 -11.75
C ASP A 137 2.94 0.65 -11.53
N PRO A 138 1.77 1.04 -12.09
CA PRO A 138 0.51 0.36 -11.82
C PRO A 138 0.53 -1.12 -12.18
N ASP A 139 1.25 -1.50 -13.24
CA ASP A 139 1.30 -2.89 -13.71
C ASP A 139 2.09 -3.77 -12.73
N ARG A 140 3.10 -3.19 -12.05
CA ARG A 140 3.84 -3.88 -10.97
C ARG A 140 3.08 -3.88 -9.64
N GLY A 141 2.42 -2.77 -9.31
CA GLY A 141 1.69 -2.62 -8.06
C GLY A 141 0.44 -3.48 -7.99
N LEU A 142 -0.22 -3.74 -9.13
CA LEU A 142 -1.48 -4.49 -9.17
C LEU A 142 -1.33 -5.91 -8.61
N GLY A 143 -0.25 -6.63 -8.96
CA GLY A 143 0.00 -7.97 -8.42
C GLY A 143 0.18 -7.97 -6.90
N ALA A 144 0.88 -6.97 -6.36
CA ALA A 144 1.05 -6.79 -4.92
C ALA A 144 -0.29 -6.47 -4.22
N ALA A 145 -1.12 -5.62 -4.83
CA ALA A 145 -2.43 -5.26 -4.29
C ALA A 145 -3.37 -6.47 -4.21
N HIS A 146 -3.40 -7.31 -5.25
CA HIS A 146 -4.19 -8.54 -5.26
C HIS A 146 -3.71 -9.55 -4.21
N ALA A 147 -2.40 -9.76 -4.09
CA ALA A 147 -1.83 -10.64 -3.07
C ALA A 147 -2.16 -10.14 -1.65
N ALA A 148 -1.99 -8.84 -1.42
CA ALA A 148 -2.33 -8.20 -0.16
C ALA A 148 -3.81 -8.34 0.19
N ARG A 149 -4.70 -8.21 -0.80
CA ARG A 149 -6.14 -8.38 -0.60
C ARG A 149 -6.48 -9.80 -0.16
N GLY A 150 -5.87 -10.81 -0.78
CA GLY A 150 -6.05 -12.21 -0.36
C GLY A 150 -5.61 -12.43 1.09
N LEU A 151 -4.43 -11.94 1.44
CA LEU A 151 -3.88 -12.03 2.80
C LEU A 151 -4.73 -11.29 3.82
N PHE A 152 -5.17 -10.07 3.50
CA PHE A 152 -5.98 -9.24 4.38
C PHE A 152 -7.36 -9.86 4.63
N MET A 153 -8.01 -10.40 3.60
CA MET A 153 -9.29 -11.09 3.76
C MET A 153 -9.15 -12.39 4.57
N ALA A 154 -8.05 -13.14 4.38
CA ALA A 154 -7.76 -14.32 5.20
C ALA A 154 -7.49 -13.94 6.68
N PHE A 155 -6.82 -12.81 6.91
CA PHE A 155 -6.62 -12.23 8.24
C PHE A 155 -7.96 -11.85 8.89
N GLU A 156 -8.81 -11.09 8.20
CA GLU A 156 -10.12 -10.68 8.72
C GLU A 156 -11.07 -11.86 8.96
N ALA A 157 -10.92 -12.95 8.21
CA ALA A 157 -11.67 -14.18 8.41
C ALA A 157 -11.13 -15.06 9.55
N GLY A 158 -10.04 -14.66 10.23
CA GLY A 158 -9.38 -15.45 11.27
C GLY A 158 -8.63 -16.69 10.75
N ALA A 159 -8.53 -16.87 9.43
CA ALA A 159 -7.81 -18.00 8.84
C ALA A 159 -6.28 -17.90 9.05
N LEU A 160 -5.80 -16.72 9.41
CA LEU A 160 -4.43 -16.44 9.81
C LEU A 160 -4.29 -16.33 11.35
N GLU A 161 -5.21 -16.88 12.16
CA GLU A 161 -5.08 -16.90 13.63
C GLU A 161 -4.77 -18.29 14.22
N ALA A 162 -4.34 -19.29 13.43
CA ALA A 162 -4.15 -20.65 13.94
C ALA A 162 -2.73 -21.22 13.77
N ALA A 163 -1.88 -20.96 14.77
CA ALA A 163 -0.89 -21.89 15.33
C ALA A 163 -0.28 -21.29 16.61
N ALA A 164 -1.05 -21.24 17.70
CA ALA A 164 -0.52 -21.09 19.04
C ALA A 164 -0.26 -22.46 19.66
#